data_AF-A0A1G8F765-F1
#
_entry.id   AF-A0A1G8F765-F1
#
_cell.length_a   1.000
_cell.length_b   1.000
_cell.length_c   1.000
_cell.angle_alpha   90.00
_cell.angle_beta   90.00
_cell.angle_gamma   90.00
#
_symmetry.space_group_name_H-M   'P 1'
#
loop_
_entity.id
_entity.type
_entity.pdbx_description
1 polymer ?
#
loop_
_entity_poly.entity_id
_entity_poly.type
_entity_poly.pdbx_seq_one_letter_code
_entity_poly.pdbx_strand_id
1 'polypeptide(L)'
;MADGLWKVPDDLAERGRQYDAQRLGGVVVELKSHLPIERQARVIGATWLDQQLIGGGKGLGDLGFGSDAKQAMQQRADFLAEQGLAERRGQRVILARNLLGTLRNREVAQAAKDIAVDTGLEHCPVTDGQRVAGIYRRSVMLASGRYAVLDDGMGFSLVPWKPVIEQRLGQQIAATMRGGGVSWEIGRLHGPAIG
;
A
#
# COMPACT_ATOMS: atom_id res chain seq x y z
N MET A 1 -32.23 -51.25 15.18
CA MET A 1 -30.86 -50.70 15.22
C MET A 1 -30.55 -50.23 13.82
N ALA A 2 -30.66 -48.92 13.55
CA ALA A 2 -30.38 -48.35 12.24
C ALA A 2 -28.98 -47.77 12.25
N ASP A 3 -28.18 -48.23 11.29
CA ASP A 3 -26.77 -48.00 11.11
C ASP A 3 -26.46 -46.49 10.98
N GLY A 4 -25.62 -45.97 11.88
CA GLY A 4 -25.29 -44.55 12.05
C GLY A 4 -24.25 -44.05 11.05
N LEU A 5 -24.36 -44.45 9.78
CA LEU A 5 -23.43 -44.02 8.74
C LEU A 5 -23.87 -42.65 8.20
N TRP A 6 -23.25 -41.58 8.72
CA TRP A 6 -23.39 -40.25 8.13
C TRP A 6 -22.72 -40.24 6.76
N LYS A 7 -23.54 -40.35 5.69
CA LYS A 7 -23.07 -40.21 4.31
C LYS A 7 -23.03 -38.73 3.94
N VAL A 8 -21.83 -38.23 3.63
CA VAL A 8 -21.62 -36.88 3.10
C VAL A 8 -22.37 -36.76 1.77
N PRO A 9 -23.34 -35.84 1.64
CA PRO A 9 -24.02 -35.60 0.38
C PRO A 9 -23.04 -35.07 -0.69
N ASP A 10 -23.16 -35.55 -1.93
CA ASP A 10 -22.32 -35.10 -3.06
C ASP A 10 -22.52 -33.60 -3.38
N ASP A 11 -23.65 -33.03 -2.95
CA ASP A 11 -24.02 -31.63 -3.11
C ASP A 11 -23.59 -30.74 -1.91
N LEU A 12 -22.87 -31.29 -0.93
CA LEU A 12 -22.55 -30.56 0.31
C LEU A 12 -21.78 -29.25 0.05
N ALA A 13 -20.85 -29.26 -0.90
CA ALA A 13 -20.10 -28.06 -1.26
C ALA A 13 -20.99 -26.99 -1.90
N GLU A 14 -21.99 -27.40 -2.69
CA GLU A 14 -22.93 -26.49 -3.35
C GLU A 14 -23.97 -25.94 -2.38
N ARG A 15 -24.45 -26.78 -1.46
CA ARG A 15 -25.26 -26.37 -0.31
C ARG A 15 -24.52 -25.41 0.61
N GLY A 16 -23.23 -25.64 0.84
CA GLY A 16 -22.36 -24.72 1.58
C GLY A 16 -22.31 -23.35 0.91
N ARG A 17 -22.05 -23.30 -0.42
CA ARG A 17 -22.06 -22.04 -1.18
C ARG A 17 -23.41 -21.32 -1.14
N GLN A 18 -24.52 -22.05 -1.26
CA GLN A 18 -25.87 -21.47 -1.20
C GLN A 18 -26.20 -20.97 0.20
N TYR A 19 -25.82 -21.71 1.24
CA TYR A 19 -25.96 -21.33 2.64
C TYR A 19 -25.16 -20.07 2.97
N ASP A 20 -23.90 -20.02 2.54
CA ASP A 20 -23.02 -18.86 2.69
C ASP A 20 -23.58 -17.65 1.93
N ALA A 21 -24.06 -17.83 0.69
CA ALA A 21 -24.68 -16.76 -0.10
C ALA A 21 -25.96 -16.21 0.54
N GLN A 22 -26.80 -17.07 1.13
CA GLN A 22 -28.04 -16.67 1.81
C GLN A 22 -27.79 -16.00 3.17
N ARG A 23 -26.73 -16.41 3.88
CA ARG A 23 -26.48 -15.98 5.26
C ARG A 23 -25.52 -14.78 5.36
N LEU A 24 -24.60 -14.63 4.41
CA LEU A 24 -23.55 -13.61 4.48
C LEU A 24 -23.90 -12.28 3.80
N GLY A 25 -25.12 -12.13 3.28
CA GLY A 25 -25.66 -10.84 2.82
C GLY A 25 -24.64 -9.99 2.07
N GLY A 26 -24.19 -10.44 0.89
CA GLY A 26 -23.22 -9.71 0.07
C GLY A 26 -21.91 -9.42 0.80
N VAL A 27 -20.95 -10.35 0.73
CA VAL A 27 -19.62 -10.14 1.32
C VAL A 27 -19.01 -8.84 0.77
N VAL A 28 -18.85 -7.84 1.64
CA VAL A 28 -18.10 -6.62 1.30
C VAL A 28 -16.63 -7.00 1.32
N VAL A 29 -16.07 -7.27 0.14
CA VAL A 29 -14.64 -7.54 -0.03
C VAL A 29 -13.92 -6.20 -0.15
N GLU A 30 -13.04 -5.91 0.82
CA GLU A 30 -12.15 -4.74 0.77
C GLU A 30 -10.73 -5.20 0.43
N LEU A 31 -10.17 -4.70 -0.67
CA LEU A 31 -8.78 -4.97 -1.04
C LEU A 31 -7.82 -4.15 -0.17
N LYS A 32 -7.13 -4.80 0.78
CA LYS A 32 -6.16 -4.14 1.67
C LYS A 32 -4.79 -3.89 1.01
N SER A 33 -4.39 -4.76 0.08
CA SER A 33 -3.14 -4.64 -0.66
C SER A 33 -3.26 -5.35 -2.00
N HIS A 34 -2.68 -4.76 -3.04
CA HIS A 34 -2.55 -5.39 -4.34
C HIS A 34 -1.41 -6.43 -4.38
N LEU A 35 -0.53 -6.45 -3.37
CA LEU A 35 0.55 -7.42 -3.27
C LEU A 35 0.06 -8.71 -2.59
N PRO A 36 0.41 -9.89 -3.11
CA PRO A 36 0.17 -11.14 -2.42
C PRO A 36 0.93 -11.17 -1.09
N ILE A 37 0.39 -11.91 -0.12
CA ILE A 37 0.81 -11.84 1.29
C ILE A 37 2.29 -12.20 1.48
N GLU A 38 2.81 -13.13 0.66
CA GLU A 38 4.20 -13.59 0.69
C GLU A 38 5.16 -12.49 0.22
N ARG A 39 4.75 -11.69 -0.78
CA ARG A 39 5.58 -10.58 -1.28
C ARG A 39 5.65 -9.43 -0.28
N GLN A 40 4.56 -9.20 0.47
CA GLN A 40 4.55 -8.17 1.50
C GLN A 40 5.60 -8.43 2.60
N ALA A 41 5.92 -9.69 2.88
CA ALA A 41 6.88 -10.03 3.93
C ALA A 41 8.29 -9.47 3.67
N ARG A 42 8.71 -9.38 2.40
CA ARG A 42 10.12 -9.08 2.03
C ARG A 42 10.33 -7.80 1.23
N VAL A 43 9.27 -7.10 0.82
CA VAL A 43 9.40 -5.88 0.01
C VAL A 43 9.92 -4.69 0.82
N ILE A 44 10.79 -3.86 0.23
CA ILE A 44 11.18 -2.58 0.82
C ILE A 44 10.08 -1.56 0.51
N GLY A 45 9.10 -1.47 1.41
CA GLY A 45 7.98 -0.54 1.32
C GLY A 45 6.98 -0.76 2.45
N ALA A 46 6.12 0.23 2.70
CA ALA A 46 5.10 0.11 3.74
C ALA A 46 3.98 -0.79 3.22
N THR A 47 3.64 -1.83 3.97
CA THR A 47 2.68 -2.89 3.59
C THR A 47 1.54 -2.98 4.58
N TRP A 48 0.51 -3.77 4.26
CA TRP A 48 -0.56 -4.06 5.20
C TRP A 48 -0.07 -4.86 6.41
N LEU A 49 0.94 -5.73 6.24
CA LEU A 49 1.57 -6.46 7.35
C LEU A 49 2.14 -5.53 8.42
N ASP A 50 2.69 -4.37 8.03
CA ASP A 50 3.23 -3.39 8.99
C ASP A 50 2.11 -2.78 9.86
N GLN A 51 0.94 -2.53 9.26
CA GLN A 51 -0.24 -2.08 10.01
C GLN A 51 -0.75 -3.16 10.96
N GLN A 52 -0.72 -4.44 10.55
CA GLN A 52 -1.07 -5.55 11.43
C GLN A 52 -0.08 -5.72 12.58
N LEU A 53 1.23 -5.55 12.34
CA LEU A 53 2.24 -5.60 13.39
C LEU A 53 2.04 -4.48 14.42
N ILE A 54 1.69 -3.27 13.99
CA ILE A 54 1.35 -2.15 14.88
C ILE A 54 0.07 -2.47 15.68
N GLY A 55 -0.94 -3.04 15.03
CA GLY A 55 -2.22 -3.42 15.65
C GLY A 55 -2.19 -4.71 16.48
N GLY A 56 -1.06 -5.42 16.50
CA GLY A 56 -0.89 -6.70 17.18
C GLY A 56 -1.60 -7.90 16.52
N GLY A 57 -1.92 -7.82 15.23
CA GLY A 57 -2.53 -8.91 14.46
C GLY A 57 -3.95 -9.27 14.91
N LYS A 58 -4.65 -8.35 15.59
CA LYS A 58 -6.03 -8.55 16.04
C LYS A 58 -6.95 -8.83 14.85
N GLY A 59 -7.78 -9.86 14.96
CA GLY A 59 -8.74 -10.24 13.93
C GLY A 59 -8.22 -11.26 12.90
N LEU A 60 -6.96 -11.69 13.00
CA LEU A 60 -6.44 -12.81 12.19
C LEU A 60 -6.82 -14.16 12.83
N GLY A 61 -7.53 -14.99 12.07
CA GLY A 61 -7.84 -16.37 12.46
C GLY A 61 -6.59 -17.24 12.57
N ASP A 62 -6.71 -18.38 13.25
CA ASP A 62 -5.62 -19.35 13.43
C ASP A 62 -5.53 -20.42 12.33
N LEU A 63 -6.47 -20.41 11.38
CA LEU A 63 -6.58 -21.41 10.32
C LEU A 63 -6.68 -20.75 8.94
N GLY A 64 -6.26 -21.49 7.90
CA GLY A 64 -6.32 -21.05 6.51
C GLY A 64 -5.51 -19.77 6.26
N PHE A 65 -6.08 -18.84 5.50
CA PHE A 65 -5.40 -17.57 5.20
C PHE A 65 -4.98 -16.78 6.46
N GLY A 66 -5.68 -16.95 7.59
CA GLY A 66 -5.30 -16.34 8.86
C GLY A 66 -3.95 -16.84 9.38
N SER A 67 -3.67 -18.15 9.28
CA SER A 67 -2.37 -18.70 9.64
C SER A 67 -1.28 -18.25 8.68
N ASP A 68 -1.58 -18.17 7.38
CA ASP A 68 -0.64 -17.70 6.36
C ASP A 68 -0.26 -16.23 6.60
N ALA A 69 -1.25 -15.39 6.95
CA ALA A 69 -1.03 -14.00 7.32
C ALA A 69 -0.17 -13.87 8.59
N LYS A 70 -0.42 -14.68 9.63
CA LYS A 70 0.42 -14.69 10.85
C LYS A 70 1.86 -15.13 10.56
N GLN A 71 2.04 -16.13 9.70
CA GLN A 71 3.37 -16.55 9.26
C GLN A 71 4.08 -15.44 8.48
N ALA A 72 3.39 -14.77 7.55
CA ALA A 72 3.93 -13.65 6.80
C ALA A 72 4.26 -12.45 7.71
N MET A 73 3.45 -12.19 8.74
CA MET A 73 3.76 -11.18 9.77
C MET A 73 5.04 -11.51 10.53
N GLN A 74 5.25 -12.78 10.89
CA GLN A 74 6.46 -13.21 11.57
C GLN A 74 7.69 -13.02 10.67
N GLN A 75 7.61 -13.44 9.41
CA GLN A 75 8.66 -13.21 8.41
C GLN A 75 8.91 -11.72 8.18
N ARG A 76 7.85 -10.91 8.17
CA ARG A 76 7.96 -9.46 8.04
C ARG A 76 8.69 -8.84 9.21
N ALA A 77 8.39 -9.26 10.43
CA ALA A 77 9.08 -8.77 11.62
C ALA A 77 10.58 -9.16 11.61
N ASP A 78 10.92 -10.36 11.11
CA ASP A 78 12.32 -10.78 10.92
C ASP A 78 13.02 -9.89 9.89
N PHE A 79 12.40 -9.67 8.73
CA PHE A 79 12.91 -8.78 7.70
C PHE A 79 13.10 -7.35 8.22
N LEU A 80 12.13 -6.80 8.96
CA LEU A 80 12.27 -5.47 9.56
C LEU A 80 13.42 -5.42 10.58
N ALA A 81 13.67 -6.50 11.33
CA ALA A 81 14.78 -6.57 12.26
C ALA A 81 16.13 -6.58 11.54
N GLU A 82 16.26 -7.35 10.44
CA GLU A 82 17.44 -7.32 9.56
C GLU A 82 17.70 -5.92 9.00
N GLN A 83 16.65 -5.14 8.74
CA GLN A 83 16.74 -3.77 8.24
C GLN A 83 16.97 -2.71 9.33
N GLY A 84 17.13 -3.12 10.60
CA GLY A 84 17.26 -2.23 11.75
C GLY A 84 16.00 -1.41 12.07
N LEU A 85 14.84 -1.87 11.59
CA LEU A 85 13.53 -1.22 11.75
C LEU A 85 12.64 -1.94 12.78
N ALA A 86 13.09 -3.05 13.35
CA ALA A 86 12.46 -3.73 14.46
C ALA A 86 13.50 -4.38 15.38
N GLU A 87 13.14 -4.59 16.64
CA GLU A 87 13.91 -5.40 17.60
C GLU A 87 13.01 -6.52 18.15
N ARG A 88 13.54 -7.74 18.23
CA ARG A 88 12.87 -8.83 18.94
C ARG A 88 13.30 -8.86 20.41
N ARG A 89 12.31 -8.84 21.30
CA ARG A 89 12.49 -9.07 22.75
C ARG A 89 11.61 -10.23 23.18
N GLY A 90 12.16 -11.45 23.09
CA GLY A 90 11.39 -12.68 23.28
C GLY A 90 10.24 -12.77 22.27
N GLN A 91 9.00 -12.87 22.77
CA GLN A 91 7.80 -12.91 21.92
C GLN A 91 7.34 -11.53 21.41
N ARG A 92 7.90 -10.42 21.92
CA ARG A 92 7.50 -9.07 21.52
C ARG A 92 8.38 -8.55 20.39
N VAL A 93 7.75 -7.90 19.42
CA VAL A 93 8.43 -7.15 18.36
C VAL A 93 8.28 -5.67 18.67
N ILE A 94 9.40 -4.97 18.82
CA ILE A 94 9.45 -3.53 19.03
C ILE A 94 9.77 -2.89 17.69
N LEU A 95 8.82 -2.13 17.14
CA LEU A 95 8.98 -1.47 15.86
C LEU A 95 9.68 -0.11 16.04
N ALA A 96 10.50 0.28 15.06
CA ALA A 96 11.11 1.59 15.03
C ALA A 96 10.06 2.71 15.03
N ARG A 97 10.41 3.84 15.65
CA ARG A 97 9.58 5.05 15.57
C ARG A 97 9.47 5.48 14.10
N ASN A 98 8.28 5.94 13.71
CA ASN A 98 7.98 6.34 12.33
C ASN A 98 8.26 5.24 11.28
N LEU A 99 8.07 3.95 11.63
CA LEU A 99 8.29 2.81 10.73
C LEU A 99 7.69 3.01 9.33
N LEU A 100 6.39 3.34 9.27
CA LEU A 100 5.68 3.48 7.99
C LEU A 100 6.23 4.61 7.12
N GLY A 101 6.61 5.74 7.73
CA GLY A 101 7.24 6.86 7.02
C GLY A 101 8.61 6.47 6.47
N THR A 102 9.44 5.80 7.27
CA THR A 102 10.76 5.33 6.83
C THR A 102 10.66 4.33 5.69
N LEU A 103 9.77 3.34 5.79
CA LEU A 103 9.55 2.35 4.73
C LEU A 103 9.06 3.00 3.44
N ARG A 104 8.09 3.92 3.53
CA ARG A 104 7.58 4.68 2.39
C ARG A 104 8.68 5.48 1.71
N ASN A 105 9.51 6.17 2.48
CA ASN A 105 10.60 6.99 1.93
C ASN A 105 11.65 6.11 1.22
N ARG A 106 12.00 4.95 1.78
CA ARG A 106 12.92 4.00 1.13
C ARG A 106 12.35 3.45 -0.18
N GLU A 107 11.07 3.11 -0.19
CA GLU A 107 10.38 2.63 -1.38
C GLU A 107 10.31 3.69 -2.49
N VAL A 108 9.88 4.91 -2.15
CA VAL A 108 9.81 6.03 -3.10
C VAL A 108 11.20 6.37 -3.64
N ALA A 109 12.23 6.36 -2.78
CA ALA A 109 13.59 6.59 -3.21
C ALA A 109 14.10 5.50 -4.17
N GLN A 110 13.74 4.23 -3.95
CA GLN A 110 14.11 3.15 -4.87
C GLN A 110 13.36 3.28 -6.20
N ALA A 111 12.04 3.47 -6.18
CA ALA A 111 11.25 3.67 -7.38
C ALA A 111 11.71 4.88 -8.19
N ALA A 112 12.10 5.97 -7.51
CA ALA A 112 12.68 7.14 -8.15
C ALA A 112 14.00 6.82 -8.87
N LYS A 113 14.90 6.03 -8.26
CA LYS A 113 16.14 5.62 -8.93
C LYS A 113 15.83 4.83 -10.21
N ASP A 114 14.90 3.88 -10.13
CA ASP A 114 14.53 3.05 -11.28
C ASP A 114 13.95 3.93 -12.42
N ILE A 115 13.06 4.88 -12.09
CA ILE A 115 12.51 5.83 -13.06
C ILE A 115 13.59 6.74 -13.65
N ALA A 116 14.53 7.22 -12.84
CA ALA A 116 15.62 8.07 -13.30
C ALA A 116 16.53 7.31 -14.29
N VAL A 117 16.82 6.04 -14.04
CA VAL A 117 17.56 5.18 -14.97
C VAL A 117 16.81 4.99 -16.29
N ASP A 118 15.49 4.77 -16.24
CA ASP A 118 14.68 4.53 -17.42
C ASP A 118 14.44 5.78 -18.27
N THR A 119 14.33 6.95 -17.64
CA THR A 119 13.91 8.20 -18.31
C THR A 119 15.04 9.20 -18.52
N GLY A 120 16.15 9.07 -17.78
CA GLY A 120 17.22 10.06 -17.73
C GLY A 120 16.88 11.33 -16.95
N LEU A 121 15.67 11.44 -16.36
CA LEU A 121 15.26 12.59 -15.56
C LEU A 121 15.80 12.48 -14.13
N GLU A 122 16.16 13.61 -13.53
CA GLU A 122 16.55 13.65 -12.11
C GLU A 122 15.32 13.61 -11.21
N HIS A 123 15.43 12.89 -10.08
CA HIS A 123 14.36 12.87 -9.08
C HIS A 123 14.48 14.07 -8.14
N CYS A 124 13.41 14.86 -8.05
CA CYS A 124 13.24 15.95 -7.10
C CYS A 124 12.43 15.45 -5.89
N PRO A 125 13.07 15.19 -4.72
CA PRO A 125 12.38 14.69 -3.54
C PRO A 125 11.35 15.71 -3.04
N VAL A 126 10.21 15.22 -2.58
CA VAL A 126 9.13 16.07 -2.05
C VAL A 126 9.14 16.03 -0.53
N THR A 127 9.29 17.18 0.12
CA THR A 127 9.13 17.33 1.56
C THR A 127 7.72 17.75 1.96
N ASP A 128 7.34 17.43 3.19
CA ASP A 128 6.06 17.89 3.76
C ASP A 128 5.97 19.43 3.72
N GLY A 129 4.81 19.95 3.32
CA GLY A 129 4.57 21.38 3.15
C GLY A 129 5.04 21.95 1.80
N GLN A 130 5.84 21.20 1.03
CA GLN A 130 6.29 21.66 -0.28
C GLN A 130 5.17 21.53 -1.32
N ARG A 131 4.98 22.59 -2.11
CA ARG A 131 4.16 22.59 -3.31
C ARG A 131 5.01 22.12 -4.49
N VAL A 132 4.50 21.12 -5.20
CA VAL A 132 5.12 20.53 -6.40
C VAL A 132 4.15 20.71 -7.56
N ALA A 133 4.63 21.20 -8.69
CA ALA A 133 3.82 21.36 -9.89
C ALA A 133 4.54 20.72 -11.08
N GLY A 134 3.78 20.07 -11.97
CA GLY A 134 4.33 19.42 -13.14
C GLY A 134 3.25 18.78 -14.00
N ILE A 135 3.65 18.28 -15.17
CA ILE A 135 2.81 17.48 -16.06
C ILE A 135 2.66 16.09 -15.45
N TYR A 136 1.42 15.65 -15.23
CA TYR A 136 1.17 14.29 -14.78
C TYR A 136 1.43 13.29 -15.91
N ARG A 137 2.56 12.58 -15.86
CA ARG A 137 3.02 11.69 -16.94
C ARG A 137 2.46 10.28 -16.86
N ARG A 138 2.43 9.72 -15.66
CA ARG A 138 1.98 8.35 -15.36
C ARG A 138 1.81 8.14 -13.87
N SER A 139 1.16 7.05 -13.49
CA SER A 139 1.17 6.56 -12.11
C SER A 139 2.00 5.29 -11.96
N VAL A 140 2.61 5.10 -10.81
CA VAL A 140 3.29 3.86 -10.42
C VAL A 140 2.60 3.24 -9.21
N MET A 141 2.46 1.92 -9.21
CA MET A 141 1.92 1.17 -8.08
C MET A 141 3.07 0.67 -7.22
N LEU A 142 3.14 1.16 -5.97
CA LEU A 142 4.11 0.75 -4.96
C LEU A 142 3.38 0.00 -3.84
N ALA A 143 4.11 -0.75 -3.00
CA ALA A 143 3.54 -1.44 -1.85
C ALA A 143 2.79 -0.47 -0.92
N SER A 144 3.33 0.74 -0.73
CA SER A 144 2.70 1.79 0.09
C SER A 144 1.53 2.51 -0.56
N GLY A 145 1.20 2.18 -1.82
CA GLY A 145 0.08 2.76 -2.56
C GLY A 145 0.48 3.27 -3.95
N ARG A 146 -0.47 3.92 -4.62
CA ARG A 146 -0.26 4.50 -5.95
C ARG A 146 0.36 5.88 -5.83
N TYR A 147 1.34 6.18 -6.69
CA TYR A 147 1.98 7.49 -6.79
C TYR A 147 1.86 8.03 -8.21
N ALA A 148 1.72 9.34 -8.34
CA ALA A 148 1.80 10.07 -9.58
C ALA A 148 3.23 10.54 -9.83
N VAL A 149 3.69 10.41 -11.08
CA VAL A 149 4.92 11.02 -11.57
C VAL A 149 4.56 12.38 -12.16
N LEU A 150 5.04 13.45 -11.52
CA LEU A 150 4.93 14.81 -12.03
C LEU A 150 6.27 15.21 -12.62
N ASP A 151 6.26 15.64 -13.88
CA ASP A 151 7.43 16.11 -14.61
C ASP A 151 7.35 17.64 -14.74
N ASP A 152 8.32 18.36 -14.18
CA ASP A 152 8.38 19.83 -14.21
C ASP A 152 9.23 20.38 -15.37
N GLY A 153 9.77 19.50 -16.21
CA GLY A 153 10.66 19.82 -17.33
C GLY A 153 12.15 19.83 -16.96
N MET A 154 12.50 19.84 -15.67
CA MET A 154 13.88 19.75 -15.18
C MET A 154 14.15 18.41 -14.49
N GLY A 155 13.14 17.85 -13.85
CA GLY A 155 13.16 16.55 -13.22
C GLY A 155 11.76 16.02 -13.02
N PHE A 156 11.63 15.03 -12.14
CA PHE A 156 10.35 14.49 -11.77
C PHE A 156 10.22 14.30 -10.26
N SER A 157 8.98 14.35 -9.79
CA SER A 157 8.63 14.07 -8.40
C SER A 157 7.59 12.97 -8.32
N LEU A 158 7.73 12.12 -7.32
CA LEU A 158 6.72 11.12 -6.94
C LEU A 158 5.83 11.68 -5.84
N VAL A 159 4.53 11.77 -6.10
CA VAL A 159 3.53 12.31 -5.18
C VAL A 159 2.41 11.29 -4.97
N PRO A 160 1.88 11.07 -3.75
CA PRO A 160 0.78 10.14 -3.54
C PRO A 160 -0.40 10.42 -4.49
N TRP A 161 -0.92 9.40 -5.16
CA TRP A 161 -2.00 9.55 -6.13
C TRP A 161 -3.38 9.63 -5.44
N LYS A 162 -4.31 10.38 -6.01
CA LYS A 162 -5.74 10.38 -5.61
C LYS A 162 -6.65 10.27 -6.83
N PRO A 163 -7.86 9.69 -6.71
CA PRO A 163 -8.80 9.55 -7.84
C PRO A 163 -9.09 10.86 -8.59
N VAL A 164 -9.04 12.00 -7.89
CA VAL A 164 -9.29 13.32 -8.46
C VAL A 164 -8.34 13.68 -9.63
N ILE A 165 -7.15 13.08 -9.72
CA ILE A 165 -6.19 13.30 -10.82
C ILE A 165 -6.22 12.21 -11.90
N GLU A 166 -7.11 11.22 -11.80
CA GLU A 166 -7.15 10.08 -12.74
C GLU A 166 -7.28 10.54 -14.20
N GLN A 167 -8.19 11.46 -14.47
CA GLN A 167 -8.47 12.01 -15.80
C GLN A 167 -7.58 13.22 -16.17
N ARG A 168 -6.48 13.44 -15.46
CA ARG A 168 -5.58 14.59 -15.66
C ARG A 168 -4.24 14.20 -16.28
N LEU A 169 -4.16 13.00 -16.86
CA LEU A 169 -2.96 12.55 -17.57
C LEU A 169 -2.59 13.54 -18.69
N GLY A 170 -1.32 13.92 -18.73
CA GLY A 170 -0.80 14.91 -19.69
C GLY A 170 -1.12 16.37 -19.34
N GLN A 171 -1.83 16.65 -18.25
CA GLN A 171 -2.15 18.02 -17.83
C GLN A 171 -1.17 18.51 -16.76
N GLN A 172 -0.94 19.82 -16.74
CA GLN A 172 -0.21 20.49 -15.67
C GLN A 172 -1.08 20.57 -14.42
N ILE A 173 -0.59 19.99 -13.33
CA ILE A 173 -1.26 19.96 -12.03
C ILE A 173 -0.27 20.32 -10.93
N ALA A 174 -0.79 20.69 -9.77
CA ALA A 174 0.04 20.91 -8.59
C ALA A 174 -0.49 20.12 -7.39
N ALA A 175 0.43 19.78 -6.50
CA ALA A 175 0.16 19.04 -5.29
C ALA A 175 0.93 19.65 -4.13
N THR A 176 0.33 19.64 -2.95
CA THR A 176 1.01 20.04 -1.71
C THR A 176 0.93 18.90 -0.70
N MET A 177 2.08 18.48 -0.18
CA MET A 177 2.17 17.47 0.87
C MET A 177 1.71 18.04 2.22
N ARG A 178 0.83 17.33 2.92
CA ARG A 178 0.32 17.71 4.25
C ARG A 178 0.29 16.50 5.18
N GLY A 179 1.21 16.43 6.13
CA GLY A 179 1.17 15.46 7.24
C GLY A 179 0.99 14.02 6.79
N GLY A 180 1.70 13.60 5.73
CA GLY A 180 1.59 12.26 5.15
C GLY A 180 0.45 12.06 4.13
N GLY A 181 -0.35 13.08 3.84
CA GLY A 181 -1.33 13.12 2.75
C GLY A 181 -0.96 14.14 1.66
N VAL A 182 -1.77 14.18 0.60
CA VAL A 182 -1.62 15.14 -0.51
C VAL A 182 -2.90 15.95 -0.71
N SER A 183 -2.76 17.25 -0.94
CA SER A 183 -3.80 18.12 -1.48
C SER A 183 -3.50 18.40 -2.94
N TRP A 184 -4.48 18.21 -3.83
CA TRP A 184 -4.31 18.46 -5.26
C TRP A 184 -4.97 19.78 -5.65
N GLU A 185 -4.23 20.60 -6.38
CA GLU A 185 -4.70 21.83 -7.01
C GLU A 185 -4.89 21.54 -8.51
N ILE A 186 -6.16 21.49 -8.92
CA ILE A 186 -6.56 21.10 -10.27
C ILE A 186 -7.29 22.30 -10.88
N GLY A 187 -6.56 23.12 -11.64
CA GLY A 187 -7.08 24.35 -12.24
C GLY A 187 -5.97 25.15 -12.92
N ARG A 188 -6.34 26.12 -13.77
CA ARG A 188 -5.38 27.02 -14.44
C ARG A 188 -4.46 27.63 -13.38
N LEU A 189 -3.15 27.38 -13.46
CA LEU A 189 -2.17 28.21 -12.77
C LEU A 189 -2.48 29.64 -13.21
N HIS A 190 -2.98 30.47 -12.30
CA HIS A 190 -3.11 31.88 -12.57
C HIS A 190 -1.68 32.39 -12.79
N GLY A 191 -1.43 32.95 -13.98
CA GLY A 191 -0.24 33.74 -14.21
C GLY A 191 -0.14 34.87 -13.20
N PRO A 192 1.05 35.47 -13.02
CA PRO A 192 1.26 36.47 -11.98
C PRO A 192 0.23 37.59 -12.11
N ALA A 193 -0.50 37.86 -11.03
CA ALA A 193 -1.30 39.07 -10.92
C ALA A 193 -0.31 40.24 -10.86
N ILE A 194 -0.20 40.97 -11.96
CA ILE A 194 0.50 42.26 -11.99
C ILE A 194 -0.37 43.22 -11.17
N GLY A 195 0.15 43.60 -10.00
CA GLY A 195 -0.25 44.80 -9.28
C GLY A 195 0.77 45.90 -9.51
#